data_AF-A0AA40HM66-F1
#
_entry.id   AF-A0AA40HM66-F1
#
_cell.length_a   1.000
_cell.length_b   1.000
_cell.length_c   1.000
_cell.angle_alpha   90.00
_cell.angle_beta   90.00
_cell.angle_gamma   90.00
#
_symmetry.space_group_name_H-M   'P 1'
#
loop_
_entity.id
_entity.type
_entity.pdbx_description
1 polymer ?
#
loop_
_entity_poly.entity_id
_entity_poly.type
_entity_poly.pdbx_seq_one_letter_code
_entity_poly.pdbx_strand_id
1 'polypeptide(L)'
;MYFNGCKFGRSPSPRRFRIDPSSPLHTYYERITKGRIPERRYVRPEAICPGHEAMEKNLEDNLQSLATQLAPIYKQYAPVAYQNQVQFEHAAPDCRLGNREGRPFSGVTACVDFCTHAHRDIHNMNNGSTVVCTLTREDNRSFGVIPEDEQLHVLPLYKLSDTDEFGSREGMEAKIRSGAIDVLTPCRKKRTCFTQPIPRSGKKRAAMMTEVLKCKIKAVEKKLIPRIKRKNNSTTHNSKASFHHCRF
;
A
#
# COMPACT_ATOMS: atom_id res chain seq x y z
N MET A 1 0.66 -0.90 -14.91
CA MET A 1 1.77 -0.36 -15.74
C MET A 1 2.53 -1.46 -16.48
N TYR A 2 3.25 -2.37 -15.82
CA TYR A 2 4.11 -3.37 -16.50
C TYR A 2 3.42 -4.22 -17.57
N PHE A 3 2.15 -4.57 -17.38
CA PHE A 3 1.38 -5.37 -18.33
C PHE A 3 0.29 -4.58 -19.07
N ASN A 4 0.19 -3.27 -18.81
CA ASN A 4 -0.96 -2.46 -19.20
C ASN A 4 -2.33 -3.15 -18.92
N GLY A 5 -2.42 -3.84 -17.79
CA GLY A 5 -3.56 -4.68 -17.44
C GLY A 5 -3.43 -5.27 -16.05
N CYS A 6 -4.13 -6.38 -15.80
CA CYS A 6 -4.18 -7.03 -14.49
C CYS A 6 -2.79 -7.39 -13.96
N LYS A 7 -2.53 -7.12 -12.67
CA LYS A 7 -1.28 -7.47 -11.99
C LYS A 7 -0.99 -8.97 -11.97
N PHE A 8 -2.02 -9.79 -12.18
CA PHE A 8 -1.94 -11.24 -12.20
C PHE A 8 -1.70 -11.84 -13.59
N GLY A 9 -1.42 -11.04 -14.63
CA GLY A 9 -1.29 -11.52 -16.02
C GLY A 9 -0.20 -12.58 -16.28
N ARG A 10 0.64 -12.92 -15.31
CA ARG A 10 1.62 -14.03 -15.37
C ARG A 10 1.46 -15.06 -14.24
N SER A 11 0.40 -14.95 -13.45
CA SER A 11 0.19 -15.83 -12.29
C SER A 11 -0.68 -17.02 -12.72
N PRO A 12 -0.18 -18.27 -12.65
CA PRO A 12 -0.97 -19.44 -13.00
C PRO A 12 -2.07 -19.74 -11.96
N SER A 13 -1.87 -19.31 -10.71
CA SER A 13 -2.85 -19.43 -9.63
C SER A 13 -2.86 -18.13 -8.80
N PRO A 14 -3.69 -17.13 -9.21
CA PRO A 14 -3.69 -15.82 -8.59
C PRO A 14 -4.40 -15.81 -7.23
N ARG A 15 -3.65 -15.50 -6.16
CA ARG A 15 -4.20 -15.25 -4.83
C ARG A 15 -4.61 -13.78 -4.69
N ARG A 16 -5.89 -13.48 -4.90
CA ARG A 16 -6.44 -12.11 -4.86
C ARG A 16 -6.44 -11.50 -3.46
N PHE A 17 -6.69 -12.33 -2.45
CA PHE A 17 -6.78 -11.95 -1.03
C PHE A 17 -5.62 -12.50 -0.21
N ARG A 18 -4.40 -12.32 -0.74
CA ARG A 18 -3.18 -12.84 -0.11
C ARG A 18 -2.93 -12.16 1.24
N ILE A 19 -2.74 -12.97 2.27
CA ILE A 19 -2.31 -12.62 3.62
C ILE A 19 -0.82 -12.97 3.75
N ASP A 20 -0.09 -12.18 4.53
CA ASP A 20 1.31 -12.45 4.79
C ASP A 20 1.46 -13.77 5.56
N PRO A 21 2.34 -14.71 5.14
CA PRO A 21 2.56 -15.96 5.86
C PRO A 21 3.09 -15.80 7.29
N SER A 22 3.61 -14.61 7.64
CA SER A 22 4.03 -14.27 9.01
C SER A 22 2.91 -13.66 9.87
N SER A 23 1.69 -13.55 9.33
CA SER A 23 0.49 -13.10 10.04
C SER A 23 -0.06 -14.18 10.99
N PRO A 24 -0.57 -13.84 12.19
CA PRO A 24 -0.55 -12.50 12.79
C PRO A 24 0.88 -12.04 13.07
N LEU A 25 1.14 -10.75 12.82
CA LEU A 25 2.46 -10.09 12.78
C LEU A 25 3.32 -10.19 14.06
N HIS A 26 2.96 -11.02 15.03
CA HIS A 26 3.73 -11.27 16.25
C HIS A 26 5.21 -11.54 15.91
N THR A 27 5.48 -12.39 14.92
CA THR A 27 6.85 -12.71 14.50
C THR A 27 7.55 -11.60 13.68
N TYR A 28 6.81 -10.69 13.04
CA TYR A 28 7.35 -9.53 12.32
C TYR A 28 7.77 -8.42 13.30
N TYR A 29 6.90 -8.07 14.24
CA TYR A 29 7.20 -7.07 15.27
C TYR A 29 8.32 -7.55 16.20
N GLU A 30 8.37 -8.84 16.56
CA GLU A 30 9.54 -9.41 17.26
C GLU A 30 10.84 -9.27 16.46
N ARG A 31 10.79 -9.42 15.13
CA ARG A 31 11.98 -9.33 14.25
C ARG A 31 12.55 -7.92 14.18
N ILE A 32 11.68 -6.92 14.13
CA ILE A 32 12.10 -5.50 14.04
C ILE A 32 12.37 -4.87 15.42
N THR A 33 11.74 -5.36 16.49
CA THR A 33 12.01 -4.88 17.86
C THR A 33 13.26 -5.51 18.46
N LYS A 34 13.61 -6.75 18.11
CA LYS A 34 14.83 -7.44 18.61
C LYS A 34 16.12 -7.08 17.86
N GLY A 35 16.13 -6.04 17.01
CA GLY A 35 17.33 -5.40 16.47
C GLY A 35 18.23 -6.24 15.54
N ARG A 36 17.88 -7.49 15.22
CA ARG A 36 18.66 -8.31 14.28
C ARG A 36 18.17 -8.08 12.87
N ILE A 37 18.94 -7.34 12.08
CA ILE A 37 18.83 -7.34 10.61
C ILE A 37 19.18 -8.77 10.16
N PRO A 38 18.22 -9.59 9.70
CA PRO A 38 18.59 -10.87 9.12
C PRO A 38 19.20 -10.56 7.76
N GLU A 39 20.36 -11.15 7.47
CA GLU A 39 20.80 -11.28 6.08
C GLU A 39 19.61 -11.77 5.25
N ARG A 40 19.40 -11.20 4.06
CA ARG A 40 18.38 -11.63 3.11
C ARG A 40 18.68 -13.08 2.69
N ARG A 41 18.32 -14.05 3.52
CA ARG A 41 18.17 -15.43 3.12
C ARG A 41 17.00 -15.45 2.15
N TYR A 42 17.26 -15.98 0.96
CA TYR A 42 16.20 -16.41 0.06
C TYR A 42 15.42 -17.49 0.81
N VAL A 43 14.32 -17.11 1.44
CA VAL A 43 13.37 -18.04 2.04
C VAL A 43 12.66 -18.68 0.85
N ARG A 44 12.90 -19.98 0.62
CA ARG A 44 12.03 -20.76 -0.28
C ARG A 44 10.59 -20.52 0.19
N PRO A 45 9.61 -20.27 -0.69
CA PRO A 45 8.22 -20.18 -0.26
C PRO A 45 7.89 -21.47 0.48
N GLU A 46 7.80 -21.39 1.81
CA GLU A 46 7.31 -22.49 2.62
C GLU A 46 5.87 -22.77 2.17
N ALA A 47 5.49 -24.05 2.19
CA ALA A 47 4.11 -24.45 1.94
C ALA A 47 3.22 -23.62 2.86
N ILE A 48 2.19 -22.99 2.30
CA ILE A 48 1.25 -22.18 3.08
C ILE A 48 0.61 -23.13 4.09
N CYS A 49 0.71 -22.83 5.38
CA CYS A 49 0.06 -23.65 6.39
C CYS A 49 -1.46 -23.64 6.14
N PRO A 50 -2.18 -24.76 6.31
CA PRO A 50 -3.62 -24.84 6.05
C PRO A 50 -4.45 -23.75 6.75
N GLY A 51 -4.02 -23.31 7.93
CA GLY A 51 -4.67 -22.21 8.65
C GLY A 51 -4.60 -20.85 7.93
N HIS A 52 -3.54 -20.57 7.19
CA HIS A 52 -3.44 -19.36 6.38
C HIS A 52 -4.35 -19.44 5.14
N GLU A 53 -4.42 -20.59 4.49
CA GLU A 53 -5.32 -20.81 3.35
C GLU A 53 -6.78 -20.61 3.77
N ALA A 54 -7.16 -21.14 4.94
CA ALA A 54 -8.48 -20.91 5.51
C ALA A 54 -8.78 -19.43 5.80
N MET A 55 -7.78 -18.68 6.30
CA MET A 55 -7.92 -17.25 6.57
C MET A 55 -8.08 -16.43 5.28
N GLU A 56 -7.30 -16.73 4.24
CA GLU A 56 -7.44 -16.10 2.92
C GLU A 56 -8.80 -16.39 2.30
N LYS A 57 -9.25 -17.64 2.40
CA LYS A 57 -10.56 -18.06 1.93
C LYS A 57 -11.68 -17.32 2.66
N ASN A 58 -11.60 -17.21 3.99
CA ASN A 58 -12.59 -16.46 4.76
C ASN A 58 -12.65 -14.98 4.34
N LEU A 59 -11.48 -14.35 4.17
CA LEU A 59 -11.39 -12.96 3.71
C LEU A 59 -11.96 -12.80 2.29
N GLU A 60 -11.64 -13.73 1.38
CA GLU A 60 -12.20 -13.78 0.03
C GLU A 60 -13.72 -13.91 0.07
N ASP A 61 -14.25 -14.91 0.78
CA ASP A 61 -15.68 -15.18 0.86
C ASP A 61 -16.46 -13.96 1.41
N ASN A 62 -15.93 -13.30 2.45
CA ASN A 62 -16.52 -12.09 3.02
C ASN A 62 -16.55 -10.93 2.03
N LEU A 63 -15.43 -10.62 1.37
CA LEU A 63 -15.33 -9.49 0.45
C LEU A 63 -16.06 -9.74 -0.87
N GLN A 64 -16.15 -11.00 -1.31
CA GLN A 64 -16.99 -11.41 -2.43
C GLN A 64 -18.47 -11.27 -2.11
N SER A 65 -18.89 -11.67 -0.90
CA SER A 65 -20.26 -11.48 -0.42
C SER A 65 -20.62 -9.99 -0.32
N LEU A 66 -19.74 -9.17 0.25
CA LEU A 66 -19.93 -7.72 0.34
C LEU A 66 -20.07 -7.08 -1.05
N ALA A 67 -19.18 -7.41 -1.99
CA ALA A 67 -19.27 -6.94 -3.37
C ALA A 67 -20.61 -7.33 -4.03
N THR A 68 -21.10 -8.53 -3.76
CA THR A 68 -22.39 -9.03 -4.27
C THR A 68 -23.57 -8.23 -3.70
N GLN A 69 -23.53 -7.89 -2.42
CA GLN A 69 -24.59 -7.13 -1.74
C GLN A 69 -24.60 -5.65 -2.15
N LEU A 70 -23.43 -5.05 -2.38
CA LEU A 70 -23.30 -3.64 -2.77
C LEU A 70 -23.65 -3.39 -4.24
N ALA A 71 -23.44 -4.37 -5.12
CA ALA A 71 -23.71 -4.22 -6.56
C ALA A 71 -25.12 -3.69 -6.91
N PRO A 72 -26.23 -4.25 -6.40
CA PRO A 72 -27.57 -3.72 -6.69
C PRO A 72 -27.80 -2.31 -6.12
N ILE A 73 -27.23 -2.00 -4.94
CA ILE A 73 -27.30 -0.65 -4.36
C ILE A 73 -26.59 0.35 -5.27
N TYR A 74 -25.39 -0.02 -5.75
CA TYR A 74 -24.63 0.82 -6.67
C TYR A 74 -25.39 1.06 -7.98
N LYS A 75 -26.03 0.02 -8.53
CA LYS A 75 -26.90 0.14 -9.71
C LYS A 75 -28.08 1.09 -9.48
N GLN A 76 -28.69 1.05 -8.30
CA GLN A 76 -29.84 1.88 -7.96
C GLN A 76 -29.49 3.37 -7.90
N TYR A 77 -28.38 3.73 -7.23
CA TYR A 77 -28.02 5.14 -6.98
C TYR A 77 -27.13 5.76 -8.06
N ALA A 78 -26.38 4.96 -8.82
CA ALA A 78 -25.49 5.42 -9.88
C ALA A 78 -25.52 4.49 -11.11
N PRO A 79 -26.69 4.36 -11.79
CA PRO A 79 -26.90 3.36 -12.83
C PRO A 79 -25.96 3.49 -14.02
N VAL A 80 -25.62 4.72 -14.44
CA VAL A 80 -24.72 4.96 -15.58
C VAL A 80 -23.30 4.50 -15.27
N ALA A 81 -22.77 4.86 -14.10
CA ALA A 81 -21.43 4.44 -13.68
C ALA A 81 -21.36 2.92 -13.46
N TYR A 82 -22.43 2.34 -12.90
CA TYR A 82 -22.58 0.89 -12.78
C TYR A 82 -22.53 0.19 -14.15
N GLN A 83 -23.33 0.66 -15.13
CA GLN A 83 -23.37 0.09 -16.49
C GLN A 83 -22.00 0.11 -17.16
N ASN A 84 -21.26 1.22 -17.05
CA ASN A 84 -19.91 1.33 -17.56
C ASN A 84 -18.97 0.27 -16.94
N GLN A 85 -19.10 0.03 -15.64
CA GLN A 85 -18.28 -0.92 -14.89
C GLN A 85 -18.59 -2.40 -15.20
N VAL A 86 -19.84 -2.73 -15.53
CA VAL A 86 -20.25 -4.11 -15.86
C VAL A 86 -20.17 -4.43 -17.36
N GLN A 87 -19.93 -3.45 -18.23
CA GLN A 87 -19.92 -3.61 -19.69
C GLN A 87 -19.08 -4.82 -20.17
N PHE A 88 -17.93 -5.05 -19.54
CA PHE A 88 -17.00 -6.14 -19.88
C PHE A 88 -16.93 -7.23 -18.80
N GLU A 89 -18.00 -7.44 -18.03
CA GLU A 89 -18.05 -8.46 -16.98
C GLU A 89 -17.73 -9.86 -17.52
N HIS A 90 -18.40 -10.28 -18.60
CA HIS A 90 -18.22 -11.61 -19.18
C HIS A 90 -16.87 -11.78 -19.91
N ALA A 91 -16.25 -10.68 -20.35
CA ALA A 91 -14.96 -10.73 -21.03
C ALA A 91 -13.78 -10.92 -20.06
N ALA A 92 -13.94 -10.51 -18.79
CA ALA A 92 -12.86 -10.59 -17.79
C ALA A 92 -13.38 -11.01 -16.40
N PRO A 93 -14.07 -12.17 -16.28
CA PRO A 93 -14.74 -12.59 -15.04
C PRO A 93 -13.77 -12.75 -13.85
N ASP A 94 -12.54 -13.22 -14.09
CA ASP A 94 -11.52 -13.41 -13.05
C ASP A 94 -11.03 -12.08 -12.44
N CYS A 95 -11.18 -10.99 -13.19
CA CYS A 95 -10.82 -9.64 -12.77
C CYS A 95 -12.01 -8.90 -12.12
N ARG A 96 -13.07 -9.62 -11.74
CA ARG A 96 -14.27 -9.08 -11.09
C ARG A 96 -14.50 -9.69 -9.70
N LEU A 97 -15.12 -8.90 -8.83
CA LEU A 97 -15.57 -9.29 -7.51
C LEU A 97 -17.11 -9.42 -7.50
N GLY A 98 -17.62 -10.35 -6.71
CA GLY A 98 -19.02 -10.72 -6.63
C GLY A 98 -19.28 -12.15 -7.11
N ASN A 99 -20.30 -12.78 -6.52
CA ASN A 99 -20.67 -14.17 -6.76
C ASN A 99 -21.91 -14.31 -7.67
N ARG A 100 -22.61 -13.21 -7.95
CA ARG A 100 -23.77 -13.16 -8.85
C ARG A 100 -23.47 -12.30 -10.08
N GLU A 101 -24.33 -12.36 -11.08
CA GLU A 101 -24.24 -11.49 -12.27
C GLU A 101 -24.36 -10.02 -11.87
N GLY A 102 -23.70 -9.13 -12.62
CA GLY A 102 -23.71 -7.71 -12.37
C GLY A 102 -22.58 -7.31 -11.42
N ARG A 103 -21.34 -7.52 -11.85
CA ARG A 103 -20.10 -7.41 -11.06
C ARG A 103 -19.30 -6.14 -11.43
N PRO A 104 -19.60 -4.98 -10.83
CA PRO A 104 -18.93 -3.72 -11.18
C PRO A 104 -17.53 -3.56 -10.58
N PHE A 105 -17.17 -4.35 -9.56
CA PHE A 105 -15.96 -4.15 -8.77
C PHE A 105 -14.83 -5.06 -9.25
N SER A 106 -13.59 -4.55 -9.27
CA SER A 106 -12.39 -5.32 -9.67
C SER A 106 -11.38 -5.49 -8.54
N GLY A 107 -11.37 -4.57 -7.57
CA GLY A 107 -10.49 -4.59 -6.42
C GLY A 107 -11.16 -3.91 -5.23
N VAL A 108 -10.62 -4.18 -4.05
CA VAL A 108 -11.07 -3.60 -2.78
C VAL A 108 -9.84 -3.28 -1.94
N THR A 109 -9.90 -2.15 -1.24
CA THR A 109 -8.88 -1.72 -0.28
C THR A 109 -9.57 -1.52 1.06
N ALA A 110 -9.07 -2.18 2.10
CA ALA A 110 -9.50 -1.94 3.47
C ALA A 110 -8.57 -0.89 4.09
N CYS A 111 -9.14 0.24 4.51
CA CYS A 111 -8.45 1.31 5.22
C CYS A 111 -8.82 1.23 6.70
N VAL A 112 -7.84 1.04 7.59
CA VAL A 112 -8.03 0.98 9.04
C VAL A 112 -7.15 2.07 9.67
N ASP A 113 -7.77 3.03 10.37
CA ASP A 113 -7.13 4.21 10.96
C ASP A 113 -6.11 4.90 10.02
N PHE A 114 -6.50 4.99 8.75
CA PHE A 114 -5.61 5.41 7.67
C PHE A 114 -5.93 6.83 7.20
N CYS A 115 -4.98 7.76 7.35
CA CYS A 115 -5.12 9.12 6.84
C CYS A 115 -4.72 9.19 5.36
N THR A 116 -5.73 9.19 4.49
CA THR A 116 -5.51 9.40 3.06
C THR A 116 -5.34 10.89 2.77
N HIS A 117 -4.14 11.29 2.33
CA HIS A 117 -3.91 12.67 1.93
C HIS A 117 -4.69 13.01 0.65
N ALA A 118 -4.90 14.29 0.38
CA ALA A 118 -5.61 14.74 -0.82
C ALA A 118 -4.99 14.15 -2.10
N HIS A 119 -5.77 13.37 -2.84
CA HIS A 119 -5.33 12.68 -4.06
C HIS A 119 -6.53 12.39 -4.97
N ARG A 120 -6.23 11.85 -6.16
CA ARG A 120 -7.20 11.21 -7.05
C ARG A 120 -6.67 9.82 -7.38
N ASP A 121 -7.57 8.85 -7.48
CA ASP A 121 -7.25 7.51 -7.97
C ASP A 121 -7.12 7.51 -9.49
N ILE A 122 -6.00 8.03 -10.00
CA ILE A 122 -5.75 8.30 -11.42
C ILE A 122 -5.75 7.06 -12.34
N HIS A 123 -5.76 5.86 -11.77
CA HIS A 123 -5.78 4.60 -12.51
C HIS A 123 -7.13 3.86 -12.40
N ASN A 124 -8.11 4.45 -11.71
CA ASN A 124 -9.47 3.96 -11.78
C ASN A 124 -10.01 4.14 -13.20
N MET A 125 -10.97 3.30 -13.57
CA MET A 125 -11.55 3.37 -14.91
C MET A 125 -12.30 4.68 -15.13
N ASN A 126 -12.24 5.18 -16.36
CA ASN A 126 -13.00 6.35 -16.76
C ASN A 126 -14.51 6.06 -16.67
N ASN A 127 -15.28 7.09 -16.33
CA ASN A 127 -16.75 7.03 -16.22
C ASN A 127 -17.28 5.96 -15.26
N GLY A 128 -16.45 5.48 -14.33
CA GLY A 128 -16.85 4.71 -13.16
C GLY A 128 -16.85 5.55 -11.89
N SER A 129 -17.20 4.91 -10.78
CA SER A 129 -17.19 5.51 -9.45
C SER A 129 -16.62 4.54 -8.42
N THR A 130 -16.14 5.07 -7.30
CA THR A 130 -15.73 4.28 -6.13
C THR A 130 -16.88 4.22 -5.14
N VAL A 131 -17.21 3.01 -4.67
CA VAL A 131 -18.14 2.81 -3.55
C VAL A 131 -17.33 2.64 -2.27
N VAL A 132 -17.64 3.42 -1.25
CA VAL A 132 -17.00 3.34 0.07
C VAL A 132 -18.01 2.78 1.06
N CYS A 133 -17.65 1.67 1.70
CA CYS A 133 -18.40 1.08 2.81
C CYS A 133 -17.66 1.40 4.11
N THR A 134 -18.30 2.13 5.02
CA THR A 134 -17.69 2.56 6.29
C THR A 134 -18.15 1.65 7.42
N LEU A 135 -17.18 1.07 8.13
CA LEU A 135 -17.41 0.33 9.37
C LEU A 135 -16.86 1.16 10.53
N THR A 136 -17.72 1.54 11.47
CA THR A 136 -17.35 2.37 12.61
C THR A 136 -17.04 1.54 13.86
N ARG A 137 -16.25 2.15 14.76
CA ARG A 137 -16.05 1.66 16.12
C ARG A 137 -17.39 1.66 16.87
N GLU A 138 -17.51 0.79 17.88
CA GLU A 138 -18.74 0.52 18.62
C GLU A 138 -19.40 1.75 19.27
N ASP A 139 -18.62 2.75 19.66
CA ASP A 139 -19.10 4.01 20.23
C ASP A 139 -19.78 4.92 19.18
N ASN A 140 -19.54 4.69 17.89
CA ASN A 140 -20.13 5.44 16.78
C ASN A 140 -21.10 4.57 15.93
N ARG A 141 -21.91 3.72 16.58
CA ARG A 141 -22.93 2.87 15.92
C ARG A 141 -24.38 3.28 16.20
N SER A 142 -24.58 4.24 17.10
CA SER A 142 -25.89 4.72 17.51
C SER A 142 -26.10 6.16 17.05
N PHE A 143 -27.28 6.45 16.49
CA PHE A 143 -27.60 7.79 16.01
C PHE A 143 -27.64 8.81 17.16
N GLY A 144 -27.11 10.02 16.91
CA GLY A 144 -27.09 11.12 17.88
C GLY A 144 -26.00 11.03 18.95
N VAL A 145 -25.19 9.97 18.96
CA VAL A 145 -24.01 9.87 19.82
C VAL A 145 -22.83 10.58 19.17
N ILE A 146 -22.14 11.44 19.92
CA ILE A 146 -20.89 12.07 19.49
C ILE A 146 -19.73 11.17 19.95
N PRO A 147 -18.98 10.54 19.04
CA PRO A 147 -17.86 9.68 19.42
C PRO A 147 -16.67 10.49 19.93
N GLU A 148 -15.73 9.81 20.61
CA GLU A 148 -14.48 10.46 21.07
C GLU A 148 -13.60 10.88 19.90
N ASP A 149 -13.55 10.07 18.85
CA ASP A 149 -12.81 10.33 17.62
C ASP A 149 -13.57 9.77 16.42
N GLU A 150 -13.45 10.43 15.28
CA GLU A 150 -14.07 10.01 14.04
C GLU A 150 -13.24 10.42 12.82
N GLN A 151 -13.36 9.63 11.75
CA GLN A 151 -12.70 9.91 10.49
C GLN A 151 -13.69 10.45 9.46
N LEU A 152 -13.41 11.64 8.94
CA LEU A 152 -14.22 12.29 7.92
C LEU A 152 -13.67 12.05 6.50
N HIS A 153 -14.57 11.85 5.53
CA HIS A 153 -14.23 11.90 4.11
C HIS A 153 -14.36 13.34 3.61
N VAL A 154 -13.27 13.92 3.11
CA VAL A 154 -13.20 15.36 2.81
C VAL A 154 -12.97 15.63 1.33
N LEU A 155 -13.73 16.57 0.77
CA LEU A 155 -13.53 17.13 -0.56
C LEU A 155 -12.87 18.51 -0.46
N PRO A 156 -11.51 18.60 -0.48
CA PRO A 156 -10.78 19.81 -0.07
C PRO A 156 -10.91 21.00 -1.04
N LEU A 157 -11.48 20.80 -2.23
CA LEU A 157 -11.63 21.84 -3.26
C LEU A 157 -13.06 22.40 -3.35
N TYR A 158 -13.92 22.05 -2.39
CA TYR A 158 -15.31 22.48 -2.37
C TYR A 158 -15.58 23.36 -1.14
N LYS A 159 -16.54 24.27 -1.29
CA LYS A 159 -17.18 25.01 -0.20
C LYS A 159 -18.69 24.76 -0.26
N LEU A 160 -19.36 24.89 0.88
CA LEU A 160 -20.81 24.84 0.93
C LEU A 160 -21.42 26.09 0.27
N SER A 161 -22.63 25.94 -0.26
CA SER A 161 -23.47 27.05 -0.73
C SER A 161 -24.00 27.85 0.48
N ASP A 162 -24.38 29.11 0.24
CA ASP A 162 -25.02 29.96 1.25
C ASP A 162 -26.54 29.66 1.36
N THR A 163 -27.08 28.85 0.44
CA THR A 163 -28.50 28.45 0.39
C THR A 163 -28.65 26.94 0.40
N ASP A 164 -29.80 26.46 0.86
CA ASP A 164 -30.17 25.05 0.77
C ASP A 164 -30.54 24.61 -0.66
N GLU A 165 -31.00 23.37 -0.80
CA GLU A 165 -31.44 22.73 -2.05
C GLU A 165 -32.64 23.42 -2.71
N PHE A 166 -33.39 24.25 -1.97
CA PHE A 166 -34.53 25.01 -2.48
C PHE A 166 -34.17 26.49 -2.75
N GLY A 167 -32.91 26.88 -2.52
CA GLY A 167 -32.45 28.26 -2.69
C GLY A 167 -32.75 29.17 -1.50
N SER A 168 -33.14 28.64 -0.34
CA SER A 168 -33.39 29.43 0.88
C SER A 168 -32.14 29.58 1.74
N ARG A 169 -31.87 30.81 2.18
CA ARG A 169 -30.81 31.10 3.16
C ARG A 169 -31.26 30.68 4.57
N GLU A 170 -32.52 30.94 4.92
CA GLU A 170 -33.11 30.60 6.20
C GLU A 170 -33.12 29.08 6.41
N GLY A 171 -33.34 28.31 5.34
CA GLY A 171 -33.23 26.85 5.33
C GLY A 171 -31.81 26.35 5.59
N MET A 172 -30.80 26.98 4.97
CA MET A 172 -29.38 26.69 5.26
C MET A 172 -29.04 26.98 6.73
N GLU A 173 -29.47 28.14 7.24
CA GLU A 173 -29.25 28.49 8.65
C GLU A 173 -29.97 27.52 9.61
N ALA A 174 -31.15 27.02 9.25
CA ALA A 174 -31.84 26.01 10.04
C ALA A 174 -31.04 24.69 10.13
N LYS A 175 -30.37 24.27 9.05
CA LYS A 175 -29.48 23.10 9.04
C LYS A 175 -28.23 23.30 9.90
N ILE A 176 -27.69 24.51 9.92
CA ILE A 176 -26.58 24.85 10.82
C ILE A 176 -27.06 24.81 12.27
N ARG A 177 -28.20 25.45 12.58
CA ARG A 177 -28.77 25.48 13.94
C ARG A 177 -29.14 24.09 14.46
N SER A 178 -29.59 23.18 13.60
CA SER A 178 -29.94 21.81 14.00
C SER A 178 -28.74 20.88 14.15
N GLY A 179 -27.54 21.30 13.73
CA GLY A 179 -26.34 20.45 13.71
C GLY A 179 -26.25 19.51 12.51
N ALA A 180 -27.15 19.62 11.53
CA ALA A 180 -27.04 18.88 10.26
C ALA A 180 -25.84 19.36 9.42
N ILE A 181 -25.43 20.61 9.61
CA ILE A 181 -24.18 21.18 9.08
C ILE A 181 -23.38 21.72 10.26
N ASP A 182 -22.22 21.12 10.51
CA ASP A 182 -21.29 21.61 11.52
C ASP A 182 -20.23 22.54 10.90
N VAL A 183 -20.17 23.77 11.41
CA VAL A 183 -19.25 24.81 10.94
C VAL A 183 -18.02 24.80 11.83
N LEU A 184 -17.00 24.07 11.39
CA LEU A 184 -15.77 23.86 12.16
C LEU A 184 -14.92 25.14 12.24
N THR A 185 -14.39 25.41 13.42
CA THR A 185 -13.42 26.50 13.64
C THR A 185 -11.98 25.99 13.56
N PRO A 186 -11.05 26.77 12.98
CA PRO A 186 -9.64 26.38 12.92
C PRO A 186 -9.03 26.16 14.31
N CYS A 187 -8.40 25.02 14.52
CA CYS A 187 -7.76 24.66 15.78
C CYS A 187 -6.24 24.49 15.62
N ARG A 188 -5.45 25.05 16.55
CA ARG A 188 -4.00 24.81 16.62
C ARG A 188 -3.71 23.54 17.40
N LYS A 189 -3.15 22.52 16.75
CA LYS A 189 -2.74 21.24 17.37
C LYS A 189 -1.24 21.00 17.16
N LYS A 190 -0.54 20.53 18.20
CA LYS A 190 0.84 20.04 18.07
C LYS A 190 0.81 18.72 17.30
N ARG A 191 1.71 18.57 16.33
CA ARG A 191 1.84 17.34 15.52
C ARG A 191 3.29 16.88 15.55
N THR A 192 3.49 15.57 15.58
CA THR A 192 4.81 14.97 15.38
C THR A 192 5.14 15.00 13.88
N CYS A 193 6.38 15.33 13.56
CA CYS A 193 6.88 15.35 12.19
C CYS A 193 8.13 14.48 12.13
N PHE A 194 8.27 13.71 11.05
CA PHE A 194 9.54 13.03 10.79
C PHE A 194 10.65 14.05 10.58
N THR A 195 11.84 13.78 11.12
CA THR A 195 13.03 14.60 10.92
C THR A 195 13.58 14.52 9.50
N GLN A 196 13.23 13.46 8.76
CA GLN A 196 13.61 13.25 7.37
C GLN A 196 12.43 12.70 6.54
N PRO A 197 12.35 12.99 5.23
CA PRO A 197 11.32 12.45 4.35
C PRO A 197 11.39 10.91 4.23
N ILE A 198 10.23 10.26 4.13
CA ILE A 198 10.16 8.81 3.93
C ILE A 198 10.72 8.46 2.54
N PRO A 199 11.73 7.58 2.44
CA PRO A 199 12.38 7.26 1.17
C PRO A 199 11.47 6.43 0.26
N ARG A 200 11.34 6.83 -1.01
CA ARG A 200 10.67 6.02 -2.03
C ARG A 200 11.48 4.76 -2.35
N SER A 201 10.82 3.61 -2.40
CA SER A 201 11.42 2.28 -2.64
C SER A 201 12.29 2.19 -3.90
N GLY A 202 12.00 2.99 -4.93
CA GLY A 202 12.81 3.10 -6.15
C GLY A 202 14.19 3.71 -5.94
N LYS A 203 14.37 4.66 -5.01
CA LYS A 203 15.67 5.28 -4.71
C LYS A 203 16.58 4.33 -3.92
N LYS A 204 16.01 3.54 -2.99
CA LYS A 204 16.76 2.46 -2.30
C LYS A 204 17.21 1.37 -3.26
N ARG A 205 16.36 0.98 -4.22
CA ARG A 205 16.73 0.01 -5.26
C ARG A 205 17.79 0.55 -6.22
N ALA A 206 17.69 1.82 -6.63
CA ALA A 206 18.70 2.46 -7.47
C ALA A 206 20.06 2.57 -6.76
N ALA A 207 20.08 3.05 -5.51
CA ALA A 207 21.30 3.12 -4.70
C ALA A 207 21.94 1.73 -4.50
N MET A 208 21.13 0.73 -4.15
CA MET A 208 21.57 -0.66 -4.01
C MET A 208 22.10 -1.24 -5.34
N MET A 209 21.46 -0.93 -6.47
CA MET A 209 21.95 -1.36 -7.80
C MET A 209 23.27 -0.67 -8.17
N THR A 210 23.43 0.61 -7.86
CA THR A 210 24.69 1.35 -8.06
C THR A 210 25.82 0.77 -7.21
N GLU A 211 25.53 0.38 -5.97
CA GLU A 211 26.50 -0.23 -5.07
C GLU A 211 26.89 -1.65 -5.51
N VAL A 212 25.91 -2.45 -5.95
CA VAL A 212 26.15 -3.77 -6.55
C VAL A 212 26.96 -3.65 -7.85
N LEU A 213 26.69 -2.65 -8.69
CA LEU A 213 27.44 -2.41 -9.93
C LEU A 213 28.89 -2.00 -9.62
N LYS A 214 29.12 -1.12 -8.64
CA LYS A 214 30.46 -0.75 -8.15
C LYS A 214 31.23 -1.96 -7.61
N CYS A 215 30.57 -2.83 -6.83
CA CYS A 215 31.19 -4.06 -6.34
C CYS A 215 31.53 -5.05 -7.47
N LYS A 216 30.68 -5.16 -8.49
CA LYS A 216 30.96 -5.97 -9.69
C LYS A 216 32.12 -5.42 -10.50
N ILE A 217 32.20 -4.11 -10.71
CA ILE A 217 33.32 -3.45 -11.39
C ILE A 217 34.63 -3.74 -10.65
N LYS A 218 34.67 -3.51 -9.32
CA LYS A 218 35.83 -3.83 -8.48
C LYS A 218 36.22 -5.32 -8.51
N ALA A 219 35.25 -6.22 -8.62
CA ALA A 219 35.49 -7.67 -8.70
C ALA A 219 36.05 -8.09 -10.08
N VAL A 220 35.67 -7.40 -11.16
CA VAL A 220 36.24 -7.60 -12.50
C VAL A 220 37.66 -7.02 -12.58
N GLU A 221 37.89 -5.83 -12.02
CA GLU A 221 39.22 -5.22 -11.94
C GLU A 221 40.21 -6.09 -11.14
N LYS A 222 39.77 -6.71 -10.03
CA LYS A 222 40.59 -7.67 -9.27
C LYS A 222 40.91 -8.96 -10.02
N LYS A 223 40.06 -9.38 -10.97
CA LYS A 223 40.28 -10.58 -11.79
C LYS A 223 41.23 -10.32 -12.96
N LEU A 224 41.44 -9.06 -13.35
CA LEU A 224 42.27 -8.70 -14.49
C LEU A 224 43.77 -8.57 -14.17
N ILE A 225 44.20 -8.80 -12.93
CA ILE A 225 45.63 -8.81 -12.56
C ILE A 225 46.19 -10.22 -12.80
N PRO A 226 47.01 -10.46 -13.84
CA PRO A 226 47.61 -11.77 -14.05
C PRO A 226 48.68 -11.98 -12.97
N ARG A 227 48.55 -13.07 -12.23
CA ARG A 227 49.53 -13.50 -11.23
C ARG A 227 50.81 -13.93 -11.96
N ILE A 228 51.75 -13.01 -12.17
CA ILE A 228 53.08 -13.31 -12.70
C ILE A 228 53.78 -14.25 -11.71
N LYS A 229 53.96 -15.52 -12.09
CA LYS A 229 54.79 -16.48 -11.37
C LYS A 229 56.25 -16.03 -11.47
N ARG A 230 56.78 -15.42 -10.40
CA ARG A 230 58.23 -15.28 -10.20
C ARG A 230 58.80 -16.63 -9.73
N LYS A 231 59.68 -17.20 -10.56
CA LYS A 231 60.49 -18.39 -10.28
C LYS A 231 61.68 -17.95 -9.44
N ASN A 232 61.78 -18.40 -8.18
CA ASN A 232 62.93 -18.13 -7.32
C ASN A 232 63.87 -19.34 -7.33
N ASN A 233 65.12 -19.11 -7.76
CA ASN A 233 66.27 -19.95 -7.42
C ASN A 233 67.11 -19.23 -6.35
N SER A 234 67.41 -19.98 -5.29
CA SER A 234 68.62 -20.00 -4.43
C SER A 234 69.23 -18.74 -3.77
N THR A 235 69.45 -18.93 -2.46
CA THR A 235 70.62 -18.56 -1.60
C THR A 235 70.82 -17.13 -1.05
N THR A 236 70.60 -17.03 0.27
CA THR A 236 71.46 -16.44 1.35
C THR A 236 72.40 -15.27 1.03
N HIS A 237 72.20 -14.09 1.67
CA HIS A 237 72.87 -13.64 2.91
C HIS A 237 72.58 -12.15 3.23
N ASN A 238 72.66 -11.84 4.53
CA ASN A 238 72.97 -10.55 5.19
C ASN A 238 71.96 -9.38 5.22
N SER A 239 71.33 -9.27 6.39
CA SER A 239 71.25 -8.11 7.28
C SER A 239 71.87 -6.77 6.84
N LYS A 240 71.05 -5.70 6.86
CA LYS A 240 71.31 -4.44 7.60
C LYS A 240 70.15 -3.42 7.47
N ALA A 241 69.91 -2.74 8.59
CA ALA A 241 69.52 -1.33 8.73
C ALA A 241 68.19 -0.86 8.07
N SER A 242 67.12 -0.69 8.85
CA SER A 242 66.70 0.58 9.51
C SER A 242 66.33 1.69 8.54
N PHE A 243 65.08 2.19 8.58
CA PHE A 243 64.78 3.61 8.76
C PHE A 243 63.27 3.84 8.97
N HIS A 244 63.00 4.73 9.94
CA HIS A 244 61.74 5.38 10.27
C HIS A 244 61.09 6.09 9.06
N HIS A 245 59.75 6.22 9.08
CA HIS A 245 58.95 7.46 9.29
C HIS A 245 57.53 7.22 8.74
N CYS A 246 56.49 7.27 9.58
CA CYS A 246 55.72 8.44 10.02
C CYS A 246 54.73 8.98 8.96
N ARG A 247 53.45 8.86 9.33
CA ARG A 247 52.27 9.71 9.08
C ARG A 247 52.32 10.72 7.93
N PHE A 248 51.26 10.68 7.11
CA PHE A 248 50.14 11.62 7.30
C PHE A 248 48.84 10.83 7.42
#